data_AF-A0A6J5UFS6-F1
#
_entry.id   AF-A0A6J5UFS6-F1
#
_cell.length_a   1.000
_cell.length_b   1.000
_cell.length_c   1.000
_cell.angle_alpha   90.00
_cell.angle_beta   90.00
_cell.angle_gamma   90.00
#
_symmetry.space_group_name_H-M   'P 1'
#
loop_
_entity.id
_entity.type
_entity.pdbx_description
1 polymer ?
#
loop_
_entity_poly.entity_id
_entity_poly.type
_entity_poly.pdbx_seq_one_letter_code
_entity_poly.pdbx_strand_id
1 'polypeptide(L)'
;MKFGKEFRTHLEETLPEWRDKFLCYKLLKKLLKRLPAATAIAAVDSLPSHLNFRQQPSDADAAAAGDGGRGFRPFAGLQDWFVGILNEEVEKLNDFYVDTEEDFVIRFQELKGRIEQVKEKSSRGGAFTSESSFSEEVMDIRKDFVTIHGEMVLLTNYSSLNFAGIVKILKKYDKRTGGLLRLPFTQLALRQPFFITEPLTRLVRECEANLELLFPLEAEVIEATPTPTR
;
A
#
# COMPACT_ATOMS: atom_id res chain seq x y z
N MET A 1 15.18 -9.10 4.99
CA MET A 1 15.06 -8.80 6.43
C MET A 1 13.99 -9.70 7.01
N LYS A 2 14.19 -10.13 8.25
CA LYS A 2 13.34 -11.08 8.97
C LYS A 2 11.94 -10.49 9.23
N PHE A 3 11.89 -9.22 9.65
CA PHE A 3 10.66 -8.44 9.90
C PHE A 3 9.64 -8.48 8.76
N GLY A 4 10.02 -8.12 7.52
CA GLY A 4 9.04 -8.07 6.41
C GLY A 4 8.50 -9.44 5.97
N LYS A 5 9.14 -10.55 6.39
CA LYS A 5 8.61 -11.91 6.19
C LYS A 5 7.65 -12.26 7.33
N GLU A 6 8.02 -11.97 8.57
CA GLU A 6 7.20 -12.20 9.76
C GLU A 6 5.93 -11.35 9.76
N PHE A 7 6.04 -10.05 9.45
CA PHE A 7 4.89 -9.17 9.31
C PHE A 7 3.95 -9.64 8.22
N ARG A 8 4.48 -10.10 7.07
CA ARG A 8 3.64 -10.69 6.02
C ARG A 8 2.90 -11.90 6.56
N THR A 9 3.58 -12.85 7.20
CA THR A 9 2.93 -14.04 7.79
C THR A 9 1.85 -13.64 8.80
N HIS A 10 2.14 -12.70 9.70
CA HIS A 10 1.16 -12.23 10.67
C HIS A 10 -0.05 -11.57 9.99
N LEU A 11 0.18 -10.70 9.01
CA LEU A 11 -0.90 -10.06 8.26
C LEU A 11 -1.72 -11.10 7.48
N GLU A 12 -1.09 -12.12 6.91
CA GLU A 12 -1.78 -13.23 6.25
C GLU A 12 -2.63 -14.08 7.25
N GLU A 13 -2.23 -14.17 8.52
CA GLU A 13 -3.00 -14.83 9.58
C GLU A 13 -4.18 -13.97 10.05
N THR A 14 -3.96 -12.66 10.23
CA THR A 14 -4.97 -11.72 10.73
C THR A 14 -5.99 -11.34 9.66
N LEU A 15 -5.56 -11.13 8.40
CA LEU A 15 -6.39 -10.75 7.25
C LEU A 15 -6.10 -11.67 6.06
N PRO A 16 -6.70 -12.88 6.03
CA PRO A 16 -6.44 -13.87 4.98
C PRO A 16 -6.75 -13.38 3.57
N GLU A 17 -7.70 -12.45 3.43
CA GLU A 17 -8.15 -11.88 2.16
C GLU A 17 -7.06 -11.04 1.47
N TRP A 18 -6.04 -10.59 2.20
CA TRP A 18 -4.96 -9.76 1.65
C TRP A 18 -3.81 -10.59 1.08
N ARG A 19 -3.81 -11.91 1.27
CA ARG A 19 -2.70 -12.85 0.95
C ARG A 19 -2.23 -12.74 -0.51
N ASP A 20 -3.17 -12.76 -1.44
CA ASP A 20 -2.90 -12.76 -2.88
C ASP A 20 -2.72 -11.34 -3.46
N LYS A 21 -3.01 -10.31 -2.66
CA LYS A 21 -2.94 -8.90 -3.05
C LYS A 21 -1.54 -8.32 -2.98
N PHE A 22 -0.56 -9.02 -2.37
CA PHE A 22 0.83 -8.54 -2.35
C PHE A 22 1.53 -8.70 -3.70
N LEU A 23 2.63 -7.96 -3.86
CA LEU A 23 3.59 -8.15 -4.95
C LEU A 23 4.05 -9.61 -5.00
N CYS A 24 3.84 -10.24 -6.17
CA CYS A 24 4.24 -11.59 -6.55
C CYS A 24 5.75 -11.70 -6.76
N TYR A 25 6.53 -11.34 -5.73
CA TYR A 25 7.98 -11.26 -5.78
C TYR A 25 8.65 -12.60 -6.18
N LYS A 26 8.02 -13.73 -5.87
CA LYS A 26 8.50 -15.06 -6.30
C LYS A 26 8.40 -15.24 -7.81
N LEU A 27 7.28 -14.83 -8.43
CA LEU A 27 7.08 -14.88 -9.87
C LEU A 27 8.11 -13.98 -10.56
N LEU A 28 8.16 -12.70 -10.19
CA LEU A 28 9.10 -11.73 -10.78
C LEU A 28 10.56 -12.21 -10.69
N LYS A 29 10.98 -12.78 -9.56
CA LYS A 29 12.32 -13.40 -9.44
C LYS A 29 12.54 -14.56 -10.40
N LYS A 30 11.54 -15.43 -10.62
CA LYS A 30 11.63 -16.55 -11.57
C LYS A 30 11.77 -16.01 -13.00
N LEU A 31 11.06 -14.95 -13.34
CA LEU A 31 11.16 -14.29 -14.64
C LEU A 31 12.56 -13.70 -14.85
N LEU A 32 13.10 -13.00 -13.84
CA LEU A 32 14.48 -12.49 -13.89
C LEU A 32 15.50 -13.60 -14.10
N LYS A 33 15.27 -14.81 -13.55
CA LYS A 33 16.19 -15.94 -13.77
C LYS A 33 16.26 -16.42 -15.22
N ARG A 34 15.26 -16.12 -16.04
CA ARG A 34 15.22 -16.44 -17.46
C ARG A 34 15.93 -15.39 -18.32
N LEU A 35 16.19 -14.19 -17.78
CA LEU A 35 16.93 -13.17 -18.48
C LEU A 35 18.42 -13.53 -18.58
N PRO A 36 19.07 -13.28 -19.75
CA PRO A 36 20.51 -13.39 -19.90
C PRO A 36 21.25 -12.53 -18.85
N ALA A 37 22.39 -13.01 -18.36
CA ALA A 37 23.24 -12.21 -17.48
C ALA A 37 24.00 -11.16 -18.29
N ALA A 38 24.31 -10.02 -17.67
CA ALA A 38 25.08 -8.93 -18.28
C ALA A 38 26.38 -9.41 -18.93
N THR A 39 27.07 -10.40 -18.35
CA THR A 39 28.29 -10.99 -18.91
C THR A 39 28.06 -11.75 -20.22
N ALA A 40 26.90 -12.39 -20.37
CA ALA A 40 26.51 -13.05 -21.62
C ALA A 40 26.06 -12.04 -22.68
N ILE A 41 25.55 -10.87 -22.27
CA ILE A 41 25.15 -9.77 -23.16
C ILE A 41 26.38 -9.03 -23.68
N ALA A 42 27.34 -8.70 -22.81
CA ALA A 42 28.60 -8.08 -23.21
C ALA A 42 29.44 -8.96 -24.15
N ALA A 43 29.34 -10.29 -24.06
CA ALA A 43 29.98 -11.21 -24.98
C ALA A 43 29.37 -11.19 -26.40
N VAL A 44 28.10 -10.78 -26.54
CA VAL A 44 27.42 -10.62 -27.84
C VAL A 44 27.67 -9.23 -28.44
N ASP A 45 27.98 -8.23 -27.61
CA ASP A 45 28.06 -6.80 -27.99
C ASP A 45 29.48 -6.32 -28.40
N SER A 46 30.38 -7.23 -28.80
CA SER A 46 31.74 -6.88 -29.20
C SER A 46 31.85 -6.32 -30.64
N LEU A 47 31.10 -5.24 -30.97
CA LEU A 47 31.40 -4.13 -31.94
C LEU A 47 30.12 -3.25 -32.15
N PRO A 48 30.21 -1.96 -32.54
CA PRO A 48 29.78 -0.87 -31.67
C PRO A 48 28.70 0.07 -32.23
N SER A 49 28.27 0.99 -31.35
CA SER A 49 27.72 2.34 -31.63
C SER A 49 26.19 2.49 -31.74
N HIS A 50 25.59 3.00 -30.66
CA HIS A 50 24.84 4.27 -30.59
C HIS A 50 23.72 4.19 -29.54
N LEU A 51 24.04 4.60 -28.32
CA LEU A 51 23.08 5.19 -27.40
C LEU A 51 23.31 6.71 -27.40
N ASN A 52 23.04 7.35 -28.54
CA ASN A 52 22.73 8.78 -28.54
C ASN A 52 21.25 8.90 -28.22
N PHE A 53 20.93 9.21 -26.96
CA PHE A 53 19.61 9.66 -26.57
C PHE A 53 19.45 11.10 -27.09
N ARG A 54 18.85 11.20 -28.27
CA ARG A 54 18.57 12.43 -29.02
C ARG A 54 17.84 13.45 -28.13
N GLN A 55 18.51 14.57 -27.84
CA GLN A 55 17.83 15.83 -27.50
C GLN A 55 17.01 16.30 -28.71
N GLN A 56 15.83 16.84 -28.44
CA GLN A 56 14.80 17.25 -29.41
C GLN A 56 15.19 18.54 -30.18
N PRO A 57 14.39 18.99 -31.17
CA PRO A 57 14.79 19.19 -32.55
C PRO A 57 15.20 20.64 -32.87
N SER A 58 16.03 20.82 -33.91
CA SER A 58 16.12 22.07 -34.66
C SER A 58 15.80 21.78 -36.11
N ASP A 59 14.83 22.49 -36.66
CA ASP A 59 14.39 22.43 -38.04
C ASP A 59 15.53 22.77 -39.00
N ALA A 60 15.93 21.81 -39.85
CA ALA A 60 16.42 22.05 -41.20
C ALA A 60 16.65 20.72 -41.93
N ASP A 61 16.13 20.70 -43.16
CA ASP A 61 16.50 19.89 -44.31
C ASP A 61 16.00 18.44 -44.46
N ALA A 62 15.22 18.33 -45.55
CA ALA A 62 14.74 17.14 -46.20
C ALA A 62 15.89 16.35 -46.86
N ALA A 63 15.76 15.02 -46.80
CA ALA A 63 15.86 14.07 -47.91
C ALA A 63 16.56 12.78 -47.48
N ALA A 64 15.92 11.67 -47.85
CA ALA A 64 16.49 10.40 -48.33
C ALA A 64 15.79 9.19 -47.69
N ALA A 65 15.13 8.45 -48.57
CA ALA A 65 14.63 7.10 -48.34
C ALA A 65 15.77 6.16 -47.90
N GLY A 66 15.42 5.17 -47.09
CA GLY A 66 16.34 4.12 -46.66
C GLY A 66 15.65 3.09 -45.80
N ASP A 67 15.04 2.11 -46.47
CA ASP A 67 14.76 0.78 -45.94
C ASP A 67 16.00 0.24 -45.20
N GLY A 68 15.82 -0.33 -44.01
CA GLY A 68 16.96 -0.67 -43.15
C GLY A 68 16.56 -1.18 -41.78
N GLY A 69 15.97 -2.38 -41.74
CA GLY A 69 16.05 -3.28 -40.59
C GLY A 69 15.39 -2.80 -39.30
N ARG A 70 14.11 -3.13 -39.11
CA ARG A 70 13.60 -3.47 -37.77
C ARG A 70 14.33 -4.73 -37.30
N GLY A 71 15.58 -4.57 -36.89
CA GLY A 71 16.31 -5.59 -36.15
C GLY A 71 15.47 -5.91 -34.93
N PHE A 72 14.91 -7.11 -34.89
CA PHE A 72 14.30 -7.67 -33.69
C PHE A 72 15.39 -7.66 -32.62
N ARG A 73 15.46 -6.61 -31.79
CA ARG A 73 16.35 -6.55 -30.63
C ARG A 73 15.72 -7.47 -29.59
N PRO A 74 16.20 -8.73 -29.42
CA PRO A 74 15.54 -9.67 -28.52
C PRO A 74 15.52 -9.11 -27.08
N PHE A 75 16.49 -8.26 -26.77
CA PHE A 75 16.67 -7.62 -25.48
C PHE A 75 15.65 -6.51 -25.17
N ALA A 76 15.22 -5.71 -26.16
CA ALA A 76 14.19 -4.69 -25.94
C ALA A 76 12.85 -5.35 -25.57
N GLY A 77 12.48 -6.42 -26.28
CA GLY A 77 11.28 -7.19 -25.98
C GLY A 77 11.30 -7.87 -24.59
N LEU A 78 12.47 -8.31 -24.11
CA LEU A 78 12.62 -8.91 -22.78
C LEU A 78 12.47 -7.87 -21.66
N GLN A 79 12.99 -6.66 -21.86
CA GLN A 79 12.80 -5.56 -20.93
C GLN A 79 11.33 -5.11 -20.91
N ASP A 80 10.74 -4.88 -22.08
CA ASP A 80 9.34 -4.45 -22.21
C ASP A 80 8.39 -5.47 -21.58
N TRP A 81 8.67 -6.76 -21.76
CA TRP A 81 7.91 -7.83 -21.12
C TRP A 81 8.05 -7.83 -19.58
N PHE A 82 9.26 -7.65 -19.03
CA PHE A 82 9.45 -7.54 -17.58
C PHE A 82 8.72 -6.32 -17.01
N VAL A 83 8.79 -5.18 -17.70
CA VAL A 83 8.11 -3.94 -17.33
C VAL A 83 6.59 -4.13 -17.38
N GLY A 84 6.06 -4.79 -18.42
CA GLY A 84 4.64 -5.10 -18.56
C GLY A 84 4.11 -5.88 -17.36
N ILE A 85 4.78 -6.96 -16.97
CA ILE A 85 4.37 -7.76 -15.79
C ILE A 85 4.51 -6.96 -14.50
N LEU A 86 5.52 -6.10 -14.38
CA LEU A 86 5.67 -5.26 -13.20
C LEU A 86 4.56 -4.20 -13.12
N ASN A 87 4.10 -3.66 -14.25
CA ASN A 87 2.97 -2.75 -14.32
C ASN A 87 1.66 -3.45 -13.94
N GLU A 88 1.39 -4.65 -14.46
CA GLU A 88 0.22 -5.46 -14.05
C GLU A 88 0.20 -5.69 -12.53
N GLU A 89 1.38 -5.98 -11.96
CA GLU A 89 1.50 -6.12 -10.52
C GLU A 89 1.25 -4.80 -9.78
N VAL A 90 1.67 -3.65 -10.31
CA VAL A 90 1.39 -2.33 -9.73
C VAL A 90 -0.09 -1.97 -9.82
N GLU A 91 -0.76 -2.25 -10.94
CA GLU A 91 -2.20 -2.04 -11.11
C GLU A 91 -2.97 -2.86 -10.08
N LYS A 92 -2.66 -4.14 -9.93
CA LYS A 92 -3.24 -4.99 -8.86
C LYS A 92 -3.07 -4.40 -7.46
N LEU A 93 -1.90 -3.83 -7.15
CA LEU A 93 -1.66 -3.15 -5.86
C LEU A 93 -2.52 -1.90 -5.71
N ASN A 94 -2.67 -1.12 -6.79
CA ASN A 94 -3.51 0.08 -6.80
C ASN A 94 -4.97 -0.26 -6.57
N ASP A 95 -5.53 -1.19 -7.34
CA ASP A 95 -6.94 -1.58 -7.26
C ASP A 95 -7.27 -2.01 -5.83
N PHE A 96 -6.48 -2.94 -5.28
CA PHE A 96 -6.68 -3.39 -3.91
C PHE A 96 -6.56 -2.24 -2.89
N TYR A 97 -5.56 -1.38 -3.03
CA TYR A 97 -5.34 -0.29 -2.06
C TYR A 97 -6.49 0.71 -2.06
N VAL A 98 -6.93 1.15 -3.25
CA VAL A 98 -8.01 2.13 -3.41
C VAL A 98 -9.32 1.55 -2.90
N ASP A 99 -9.69 0.34 -3.32
CA ASP A 99 -10.92 -0.33 -2.86
C ASP A 99 -10.95 -0.45 -1.33
N THR A 100 -9.81 -0.80 -0.71
CA THR A 100 -9.70 -0.96 0.74
C THR A 100 -9.73 0.39 1.47
N GLU A 101 -9.07 1.42 0.92
CA GLU A 101 -9.10 2.78 1.49
C GLU A 101 -10.53 3.36 1.46
N GLU A 102 -11.26 3.17 0.35
CA GLU A 102 -12.66 3.59 0.22
C GLU A 102 -13.57 2.89 1.22
N ASP A 103 -13.41 1.57 1.40
CA ASP A 103 -14.14 0.80 2.42
C ASP A 103 -13.90 1.35 3.83
N PHE A 104 -12.65 1.69 4.18
CA PHE A 104 -12.34 2.31 5.47
C PHE A 104 -13.03 3.68 5.63
N VAL A 105 -13.05 4.51 4.59
CA VAL A 105 -13.75 5.80 4.65
C VAL A 105 -15.24 5.59 4.94
N ILE A 106 -15.89 4.63 4.26
CA ILE A 106 -17.31 4.33 4.46
C ILE A 106 -17.56 3.84 5.89
N ARG A 107 -16.85 2.79 6.33
CA ARG A 107 -17.01 2.21 7.67
C ARG A 107 -16.72 3.22 8.78
N PHE A 108 -15.73 4.09 8.58
CA PHE A 108 -15.40 5.13 9.54
C PHE A 108 -16.52 6.17 9.68
N GLN A 109 -17.13 6.59 8.56
CA GLN A 109 -18.27 7.51 8.60
C GLN A 109 -19.51 6.88 9.25
N GLU A 110 -19.78 5.61 8.99
CA GLU A 110 -20.86 4.88 9.67
C GLU A 110 -20.64 4.82 11.18
N LEU A 111 -19.41 4.55 11.61
CA LEU A 111 -19.04 4.55 13.03
C LEU A 111 -19.24 5.92 13.69
N LYS A 112 -18.85 7.01 13.03
CA LYS A 112 -19.13 8.37 13.51
C LYS A 112 -20.63 8.64 13.63
N GLY A 113 -21.43 8.17 12.66
CA GLY A 113 -22.88 8.27 12.70
C GLY A 113 -23.50 7.51 13.88
N ARG A 114 -22.95 6.34 14.24
CA ARG A 114 -23.37 5.57 15.42
C ARG A 114 -23.08 6.31 16.72
N ILE A 115 -21.91 6.95 16.85
CA ILE A 115 -21.58 7.80 18.02
C ILE A 115 -22.63 8.90 18.20
N GLU A 116 -22.97 9.61 17.14
CA GLU A 116 -23.90 10.75 17.23
C GLU A 116 -25.31 10.29 17.65
N GLN A 117 -25.79 9.18 17.09
CA GLN A 117 -27.07 8.59 17.49
C GLN A 117 -27.10 8.21 18.98
N VAL A 118 -26.02 7.61 19.48
CA VAL A 118 -25.89 7.24 20.89
C VAL A 118 -25.93 8.50 21.78
N LYS A 119 -25.22 9.57 21.40
CA LYS A 119 -25.25 10.87 22.11
C LYS A 119 -26.64 11.53 22.09
N GLU A 120 -27.32 11.52 20.95
CA GLU A 120 -28.68 12.07 20.82
C GLU A 120 -29.68 11.32 21.70
N LYS A 121 -29.62 9.98 21.73
CA LYS A 121 -30.45 9.14 22.61
C LYS A 121 -30.26 9.50 24.09
N SER A 122 -29.02 9.75 24.54
CA SER A 122 -28.74 10.21 25.92
C SER A 122 -29.34 11.58 26.20
N SER A 123 -29.32 12.50 25.24
CA SER A 123 -29.83 13.87 25.42
C SER A 123 -31.37 13.96 25.45
N ARG A 124 -32.08 13.02 24.80
CA ARG A 124 -33.54 13.00 24.68
C ARG A 124 -34.23 12.09 25.71
N GLY A 125 -33.48 11.20 26.37
CA GLY A 125 -34.02 10.14 27.25
C GLY A 125 -34.20 10.55 28.71
N GLY A 126 -35.32 11.20 29.02
CA GLY A 126 -35.93 11.10 30.34
C GLY A 126 -36.67 9.76 30.46
N ALA A 127 -36.13 8.84 31.26
CA ALA A 127 -36.70 7.56 31.68
C ALA A 127 -36.75 6.39 30.64
N PHE A 128 -36.06 5.31 31.01
CA PHE A 128 -36.22 3.91 30.61
C PHE A 128 -35.71 3.43 29.23
N THR A 129 -34.38 3.23 29.14
CA THR A 129 -33.75 1.95 28.72
C THR A 129 -32.53 1.73 29.63
N SER A 130 -32.34 0.52 30.16
CA SER A 130 -31.29 0.19 31.14
C SER A 130 -29.91 0.79 30.78
N GLU A 131 -29.25 1.48 31.72
CA GLU A 131 -27.85 1.97 31.58
C GLU A 131 -26.91 0.89 31.02
N SER A 132 -27.18 -0.38 31.34
CA SER A 132 -26.44 -1.54 30.84
C SER A 132 -26.45 -1.66 29.31
N SER A 133 -27.58 -1.36 28.64
CA SER A 133 -27.69 -1.48 27.18
C SER A 133 -26.99 -0.34 26.45
N PHE A 134 -27.00 0.86 27.03
CA PHE A 134 -26.25 2.00 26.53
C PHE A 134 -24.74 1.78 26.64
N SER A 135 -24.29 1.24 27.78
CA SER A 135 -22.89 0.87 28.01
C SER A 135 -22.40 -0.18 27.01
N GLU A 136 -23.23 -1.20 26.72
CA GLU A 136 -22.92 -2.24 25.74
C GLU A 136 -22.79 -1.68 24.31
N GLU A 137 -23.73 -0.84 23.85
CA GLU A 137 -23.68 -0.20 22.52
C GLU A 137 -22.42 0.67 22.37
N VAL A 138 -22.02 1.40 23.43
CA VAL A 138 -20.78 2.19 23.45
C VAL A 138 -19.53 1.31 23.41
N MET A 139 -19.51 0.20 24.13
CA MET A 139 -18.39 -0.75 24.11
C MET A 139 -18.20 -1.40 22.74
N ASP A 140 -19.30 -1.74 22.06
CA ASP A 140 -19.25 -2.28 20.71
C ASP A 140 -18.69 -1.25 19.71
N ILE A 141 -19.15 0.01 19.79
CA ILE A 141 -18.59 1.09 18.97
C ILE A 141 -17.09 1.25 19.23
N ARG A 142 -16.65 1.26 20.49
CA ARG A 142 -15.22 1.35 20.84
C ARG A 142 -14.41 0.22 20.22
N LYS A 143 -14.91 -1.02 20.31
CA LYS A 143 -14.27 -2.19 19.73
C LYS A 143 -14.11 -2.04 18.22
N ASP A 144 -15.17 -1.60 17.54
CA ASP A 144 -15.15 -1.40 16.08
C ASP A 144 -14.15 -0.29 15.67
N PHE A 145 -14.04 0.80 16.44
CA PHE A 145 -13.02 1.83 16.23
C PHE A 145 -11.59 1.29 16.37
N VAL A 146 -11.32 0.45 17.37
CA VAL A 146 -10.00 -0.18 17.55
C VAL A 146 -9.69 -1.12 16.38
N THR A 147 -10.68 -1.89 15.91
CA THR A 147 -10.54 -2.78 14.77
C THR A 147 -10.20 -2.02 13.49
N ILE A 148 -11.00 -1.01 13.13
CA ILE A 148 -10.75 -0.23 11.90
C ILE A 148 -9.42 0.54 11.96
N HIS A 149 -9.03 1.06 13.14
CA HIS A 149 -7.72 1.68 13.35
C HIS A 149 -6.59 0.70 13.02
N GLY A 150 -6.64 -0.50 13.60
CA GLY A 150 -5.65 -1.55 13.35
C GLY A 150 -5.56 -1.91 11.87
N GLU A 151 -6.70 -2.09 11.20
CA GLU A 151 -6.75 -2.42 9.77
C GLU A 151 -6.15 -1.30 8.88
N MET A 152 -6.43 -0.03 9.16
CA MET A 152 -5.82 1.11 8.45
C MET A 152 -4.30 1.17 8.62
N VAL A 153 -3.80 0.87 9.83
CA VAL A 153 -2.35 0.77 10.09
C VAL A 153 -1.74 -0.40 9.29
N LEU A 154 -2.45 -1.53 9.20
CA LEU A 154 -2.01 -2.66 8.36
C LEU A 154 -1.94 -2.27 6.88
N LEU A 155 -2.89 -1.50 6.35
CA LEU A 155 -2.87 -1.03 4.96
C LEU A 155 -1.70 -0.06 4.69
N THR A 156 -1.36 0.80 5.65
CA THR A 156 -0.16 1.65 5.59
C THR A 156 1.12 0.81 5.46
N ASN A 157 1.20 -0.26 6.25
CA ASN A 157 2.33 -1.19 6.19
C ASN A 157 2.35 -2.02 4.90
N TYR A 158 1.18 -2.40 4.38
CA TYR A 158 1.04 -3.06 3.08
C TYR A 158 1.68 -2.22 1.97
N SER A 159 1.36 -0.93 1.90
CA SER A 159 1.96 0.01 0.94
C SER A 159 3.50 -0.01 1.02
N SER A 160 4.03 0.19 2.23
CA SER A 160 5.47 0.22 2.50
C SER A 160 6.20 -1.07 2.10
N LEU A 161 5.60 -2.23 2.39
CA LEU A 161 6.19 -3.52 2.07
C LEU A 161 6.20 -3.81 0.57
N ASN A 162 5.12 -3.47 -0.13
CA ASN A 162 5.03 -3.66 -1.58
C ASN A 162 5.99 -2.73 -2.32
N PHE A 163 6.07 -1.45 -1.92
CA PHE A 163 7.05 -0.52 -2.47
C PHE A 163 8.49 -1.00 -2.26
N ALA A 164 8.84 -1.46 -1.05
CA ALA A 164 10.14 -2.05 -0.77
C ALA A 164 10.40 -3.31 -1.62
N GLY A 165 9.37 -4.08 -1.94
CA GLY A 165 9.41 -5.20 -2.87
C GLY A 165 9.76 -4.78 -4.30
N ILE A 166 9.11 -3.71 -4.80
CA ILE A 166 9.35 -3.12 -6.13
C ILE A 166 10.80 -2.62 -6.22
N VAL A 167 11.28 -1.84 -5.25
CA VAL A 167 12.67 -1.34 -5.25
C VAL A 167 13.68 -2.50 -5.26
N LYS A 168 13.40 -3.58 -4.53
CA LYS A 168 14.27 -4.77 -4.49
C LYS A 168 14.28 -5.55 -5.80
N ILE A 169 13.13 -5.71 -6.45
CA ILE A 169 13.06 -6.45 -7.71
C ILE A 169 13.74 -5.66 -8.83
N LEU A 170 13.56 -4.34 -8.86
CA LEU A 170 14.24 -3.43 -9.78
C LEU A 170 15.76 -3.45 -9.57
N LYS A 171 16.23 -3.36 -8.31
CA LYS A 171 17.67 -3.51 -8.00
C LYS A 171 18.22 -4.86 -8.48
N LYS A 172 17.40 -5.92 -8.43
CA LYS A 172 17.80 -7.25 -8.91
C LYS A 172 17.84 -7.32 -10.43
N TYR A 173 16.91 -6.66 -11.13
CA TYR A 173 16.93 -6.51 -12.58
C TYR A 173 18.22 -5.82 -13.02
N ASP A 174 18.48 -4.60 -12.54
CA ASP A 174 19.66 -3.80 -12.90
C ASP A 174 20.97 -4.56 -12.64
N LYS A 175 21.09 -5.23 -11.49
CA LYS A 175 22.28 -6.04 -11.16
C LYS A 175 22.49 -7.20 -12.14
N ARG A 176 21.42 -7.77 -12.68
CA ARG A 176 21.50 -8.94 -13.55
C ARG A 176 21.73 -8.56 -15.01
N THR A 177 21.04 -7.53 -15.49
CA THR A 177 21.05 -7.14 -16.90
C THR A 177 22.08 -6.06 -17.21
N GLY A 178 22.58 -5.34 -16.19
CA GLY A 178 23.37 -4.12 -16.38
C GLY A 178 22.53 -2.89 -16.74
N GLY A 179 21.20 -3.02 -16.76
CA GLY A 179 20.28 -1.92 -17.06
C GLY A 179 20.17 -0.89 -15.93
N LEU A 180 19.40 0.18 -16.20
CA LEU A 180 19.18 1.31 -15.29
C LEU A 180 17.67 1.57 -15.08
N LEU A 181 16.88 0.50 -14.94
CA LEU A 181 15.43 0.60 -14.84
C LEU A 181 14.97 1.08 -13.46
N ARG A 182 15.76 0.84 -12.41
CA ARG A 182 15.34 1.13 -11.03
C ARG A 182 14.93 2.57 -10.81
N LEU A 183 15.76 3.53 -11.22
CA LEU A 183 15.50 4.95 -10.98
C LEU A 183 14.20 5.44 -11.64
N PRO A 184 14.03 5.31 -12.98
CA PRO A 184 12.83 5.80 -13.64
C PRO A 184 11.56 5.08 -13.14
N PHE A 185 11.61 3.77 -12.94
CA PHE A 185 10.43 3.04 -12.45
C PHE A 185 10.08 3.41 -11.00
N THR A 186 11.06 3.61 -10.13
CA THR A 186 10.78 4.04 -8.75
C THR A 186 10.09 5.40 -8.72
N GLN A 187 10.51 6.34 -9.57
CA GLN A 187 9.85 7.65 -9.67
C GLN A 187 8.39 7.55 -10.16
N LEU A 188 8.09 6.59 -11.04
CA LEU A 188 6.72 6.30 -11.45
C LEU A 188 5.91 5.68 -10.31
N ALA A 189 6.49 4.70 -9.60
CA ALA A 189 5.85 4.02 -8.47
C ALA A 189 5.50 4.98 -7.31
N LEU A 190 6.31 6.02 -7.08
CA LEU A 190 6.04 7.05 -6.07
C LEU A 190 4.78 7.88 -6.36
N ARG A 191 4.26 7.83 -7.59
CA ARG A 191 3.04 8.55 -8.01
C ARG A 191 1.82 7.63 -8.13
N GLN A 192 1.96 6.36 -7.75
CA GLN A 192 0.88 5.40 -7.84
C GLN A 192 -0.03 5.49 -6.60
N PRO A 193 -1.35 5.29 -6.77
CA PRO A 193 -2.33 5.30 -5.68
C PRO A 193 -1.89 4.49 -4.46
N PHE A 194 -1.40 3.25 -4.64
CA PHE A 194 -0.99 2.40 -3.52
C PHE A 194 0.13 3.00 -2.65
N PHE A 195 0.86 3.99 -3.15
CA PHE A 195 1.94 4.68 -2.43
C PHE A 195 1.52 6.04 -1.83
N ILE A 196 0.45 6.66 -2.34
CA ILE A 196 -0.01 7.96 -1.85
C ILE A 196 -0.89 7.72 -0.62
N THR A 197 -0.25 7.45 0.53
CA THR A 197 -0.95 7.06 1.77
C THR A 197 -1.44 8.24 2.61
N GLU A 198 -1.34 9.47 2.13
CA GLU A 198 -1.72 10.68 2.88
C GLU A 198 -3.21 10.74 3.27
N PRO A 199 -4.18 10.30 2.44
CA PRO A 199 -5.58 10.23 2.86
C PRO A 199 -5.78 9.21 3.99
N LEU A 200 -5.28 7.98 3.83
CA LEU A 200 -5.31 6.96 4.88
C LEU A 200 -4.66 7.42 6.20
N THR A 201 -3.50 8.08 6.17
CA THR A 201 -2.84 8.55 7.40
C THR A 201 -3.64 9.64 8.12
N ARG A 202 -4.39 10.47 7.39
CA ARG A 202 -5.33 11.42 8.00
C ARG A 202 -6.49 10.70 8.67
N LEU A 203 -7.03 9.67 8.01
CA LEU A 203 -8.12 8.85 8.56
C LEU A 203 -7.69 8.15 9.84
N VAL A 204 -6.46 7.60 9.89
CA VAL A 204 -5.88 7.00 11.10
C VAL A 204 -5.82 8.01 12.26
N ARG A 205 -5.30 9.23 12.01
CA ARG A 205 -5.22 10.27 13.05
C ARG A 205 -6.59 10.72 13.53
N GLU A 206 -7.55 10.84 12.61
CA GLU A 206 -8.91 11.18 12.98
C GLU A 206 -9.55 10.07 13.82
N CYS A 207 -9.27 8.80 13.49
CA CYS A 207 -9.71 7.65 14.28
C CYS A 207 -9.10 7.66 15.68
N GLU A 208 -7.81 7.96 15.83
CA GLU A 208 -7.13 8.11 17.12
C GLU A 208 -7.78 9.19 17.99
N ALA A 209 -8.08 10.36 17.42
CA ALA A 209 -8.77 11.43 18.13
C ALA A 209 -10.19 11.03 18.58
N ASN A 210 -10.91 10.25 17.78
CA ASN A 210 -12.24 9.75 18.15
C ASN A 210 -12.15 8.67 19.25
N LEU A 211 -11.13 7.81 19.20
CA LEU A 211 -10.85 6.85 20.26
C LEU A 211 -10.56 7.56 21.59
N GLU A 212 -9.73 8.60 21.60
CA GLU A 212 -9.45 9.38 22.81
C GLU A 212 -10.73 10.00 23.43
N LEU A 213 -11.66 10.48 22.59
CA LEU A 213 -12.95 11.00 23.05
C LEU A 213 -13.88 9.91 23.60
N LEU A 214 -13.84 8.72 23.00
CA LEU A 214 -14.65 7.58 23.44
C LEU A 214 -14.07 6.89 24.67
N PHE A 215 -12.77 7.00 24.94
CA PHE A 215 -12.09 6.54 26.14
C PHE A 215 -11.60 7.73 26.97
N PRO A 216 -12.48 8.51 27.63
CA PRO A 216 -12.02 9.48 28.62
C PRO A 216 -11.16 8.77 29.66
N LEU A 217 -10.02 9.36 30.00
CA LEU A 217 -9.14 8.95 31.10
C LEU A 217 -9.84 9.21 32.45
N GLU A 218 -11.06 8.72 32.66
CA GLU A 218 -11.61 8.63 33.99
C GLU A 218 -10.95 7.44 34.66
N ALA A 219 -9.92 7.73 35.45
CA ALA A 219 -9.45 6.81 36.46
C ALA A 219 -10.69 6.33 37.23
N GLU A 220 -10.98 5.04 37.14
CA GLU A 220 -11.89 4.34 38.05
C GLU A 220 -11.53 4.78 39.48
N VAL A 221 -12.29 5.71 40.05
CA VAL A 221 -12.24 6.00 41.48
C VAL A 221 -12.91 4.82 42.14
N ILE A 222 -12.10 3.82 42.45
CA ILE A 222 -12.50 2.63 43.19
C ILE A 222 -12.96 3.08 44.59
N GLU A 223 -14.26 2.92 44.79
CA GLU A 223 -14.99 2.67 46.04
C GLU A 223 -14.90 3.70 47.17
N ALA A 224 -16.08 4.28 47.43
CA ALA A 224 -16.44 4.91 48.69
C ALA A 224 -16.18 3.94 49.87
N THR A 225 -15.29 4.34 50.79
CA THR A 225 -15.24 3.75 52.12
C THR A 225 -16.39 4.32 52.95
N PRO A 226 -17.29 3.48 53.52
CA PRO A 226 -18.34 3.99 54.39
C PRO A 226 -17.73 4.45 55.73
N THR A 227 -17.99 5.70 56.09
CA THR A 227 -17.74 6.25 57.43
C THR A 227 -18.42 5.39 58.50
N PRO A 228 -17.72 4.93 59.55
CA PRO A 228 -18.39 4.33 60.69
C PRO A 228 -18.94 5.45 61.58
N THR A 229 -20.26 5.60 61.59
CA THR A 229 -20.98 6.32 62.66
C THR A 229 -20.87 5.54 63.97
N ARG A 230 -20.11 6.13 64.89
CA ARG A 230 -20.14 6.12 66.36
C ARG A 230 -20.54 4.84 67.11
#